data_AF-A0A3D0MT25-F1
#
_entry.id   AF-A0A3D0MT25-F1
#
_cell.length_a   1.000
_cell.length_b   1.000
_cell.length_c   1.000
_cell.angle_alpha   90.00
_cell.angle_beta   90.00
_cell.angle_gamma   90.00
#
_symmetry.space_group_name_H-M   'P 1'
#
loop_
_entity.id
_entity.type
_entity.pdbx_description
1 polymer ?
#
loop_
_entity_poly.entity_id
_entity_poly.type
_entity_poly.pdbx_seq_one_letter_code
_entity_poly.pdbx_strand_id
1 'polypeptide(L)'
;MGGMMMENFELMGKFYLGNEIDPATGKKSNTLVLYDSKDLTTHGMIIGMTGSGKTGLGIALLEEALMDNIPILAIDPKGDITNLLLSFPEQKAEEFLPWINREDAAAQGLSIADYASLEAAKWAKGLADWRIDGARIKKMRESVDFTIYTPGSSAGVKVNVLGSFRCPGDRITSDNELFLEKIQNTASTLLSLLNIESDPLS
;
A
#
# COMPACT_ATOMS: atom_id res chain seq x y z
N MET A 1 -1.66 -34.08 25.25
CA MET A 1 -2.48 -32.94 24.80
C MET A 1 -1.52 -32.05 24.02
N GLY A 2 -1.46 -32.24 22.70
CA GLY A 2 -0.42 -31.64 21.86
C GLY A 2 -0.58 -30.13 21.86
N GLY A 3 0.44 -29.41 22.34
CA GLY A 3 0.54 -27.98 22.07
C GLY A 3 0.53 -27.81 20.55
N MET A 4 -0.46 -27.08 20.04
CA MET A 4 -0.42 -26.59 18.67
C MET A 4 0.90 -25.80 18.56
N MET A 5 1.90 -26.37 17.88
CA MET A 5 3.01 -25.57 17.40
C MET A 5 2.36 -24.49 16.54
N MET A 6 2.40 -23.23 16.99
CA MET A 6 2.13 -22.11 16.11
C MET A 6 3.15 -22.23 14.99
N GLU A 7 2.71 -22.64 13.80
CA GLU A 7 3.54 -22.57 12.63
C GLU A 7 3.94 -21.12 12.46
N ASN A 8 5.22 -20.84 12.68
CA ASN A 8 5.80 -19.53 12.49
C ASN A 8 5.80 -19.26 10.98
N PHE A 9 4.87 -18.41 10.52
CA PHE A 9 4.78 -17.99 9.12
C PHE A 9 5.65 -16.77 8.81
N GLU A 10 6.25 -16.17 9.84
CA GLU A 10 7.21 -15.06 9.69
C GLU A 10 8.56 -15.62 9.23
N LEU A 11 8.63 -15.95 7.94
CA LEU A 11 9.78 -16.50 7.26
C LEU A 11 10.29 -15.48 6.24
N MET A 12 11.54 -15.06 6.38
CA MET A 12 12.15 -14.08 5.46
C MET A 12 12.05 -14.55 4.01
N GLY A 13 11.54 -13.68 3.14
CA GLY A 13 11.32 -13.93 1.73
C GLY A 13 10.10 -14.80 1.41
N LYS A 14 9.26 -15.12 2.41
CA LYS A 14 8.00 -15.86 2.24
C LYS A 14 6.84 -14.99 2.73
N PHE A 15 6.10 -14.41 1.79
CA PHE A 15 4.98 -13.52 2.09
C PHE A 15 3.74 -14.31 2.50
N TYR A 16 3.15 -13.97 3.64
CA TYR A 16 1.91 -14.57 4.10
C TYR A 16 0.70 -13.95 3.38
N LEU A 17 0.06 -14.71 2.49
CA LEU A 17 -1.11 -14.26 1.73
C LEU A 17 -2.44 -14.84 2.24
N GLY A 18 -2.43 -15.41 3.44
CA GLY A 18 -3.61 -16.00 4.07
C GLY A 18 -3.58 -17.53 4.08
N ASN A 19 -4.74 -18.14 3.84
CA ASN A 19 -4.96 -19.57 3.98
C ASN A 19 -5.61 -20.14 2.72
N GLU A 20 -5.35 -21.41 2.44
CA GLU A 20 -6.06 -22.08 1.35
C GLU A 20 -7.56 -22.13 1.64
N ILE A 21 -8.36 -22.03 0.58
CA ILE A 21 -9.80 -22.19 0.64
C ILE A 21 -10.12 -23.52 -0.02
N ASP A 22 -10.86 -24.38 0.68
CA ASP A 22 -11.39 -25.60 0.10
C ASP A 22 -12.39 -25.23 -1.01
N PRO A 23 -12.12 -25.59 -2.28
CA PRO A 23 -12.98 -25.20 -3.40
C PRO A 23 -14.36 -25.84 -3.35
N ALA A 24 -14.53 -26.97 -2.66
CA ALA A 24 -15.82 -27.66 -2.55
C ALA A 24 -16.73 -27.02 -1.49
N THR A 25 -16.15 -26.56 -0.38
CA THR A 25 -16.92 -26.03 0.76
C THR A 25 -16.87 -24.52 0.90
N GLY A 26 -15.93 -23.86 0.21
CA GLY A 26 -15.64 -22.44 0.36
C GLY A 26 -15.06 -22.08 1.74
N LYS A 27 -14.69 -23.08 2.56
CA LYS A 27 -14.19 -22.85 3.91
C LYS A 27 -12.68 -22.68 3.91
N LYS A 28 -12.22 -21.79 4.78
CA LYS A 28 -10.81 -21.60 5.09
C LYS A 28 -10.21 -22.87 5.68
N SER A 29 -9.10 -23.34 5.14
CA SER A 29 -8.30 -24.42 5.70
C SER A 29 -7.27 -23.87 6.70
N ASN A 30 -6.58 -24.76 7.42
CA ASN A 30 -5.47 -24.36 8.30
C ASN A 30 -4.14 -24.24 7.55
N THR A 31 -4.08 -24.63 6.27
CA THR A 31 -2.89 -24.54 5.42
C THR A 31 -2.60 -23.08 5.08
N LEU A 32 -1.37 -22.64 5.31
CA LEU A 32 -0.92 -21.28 5.03
C LEU A 32 -0.51 -21.13 3.57
N VAL A 33 -0.85 -19.99 2.97
CA VAL A 33 -0.38 -19.60 1.65
C VAL A 33 0.84 -18.70 1.84
N LEU A 34 2.02 -19.28 1.63
CA LEU A 34 3.31 -18.58 1.73
C LEU A 34 3.91 -18.41 0.33
N TYR A 35 3.87 -17.18 -0.18
CA TYR A 35 4.32 -16.83 -1.52
C TYR A 35 5.82 -16.51 -1.52
N ASP A 36 6.58 -17.01 -2.50
CA ASP A 36 8.02 -16.72 -2.59
C ASP A 36 8.26 -15.32 -3.16
N SER A 37 8.80 -14.41 -2.36
CA SER A 37 9.11 -13.05 -2.78
C SER A 37 10.05 -12.96 -3.99
N LYS A 38 10.87 -14.00 -4.23
CA LYS A 38 11.76 -14.06 -5.40
C LYS A 38 11.01 -14.06 -6.72
N ASP A 39 9.77 -14.55 -6.72
CA ASP A 39 8.93 -14.57 -7.91
C ASP A 39 8.50 -13.15 -8.33
N LEU A 40 8.60 -12.15 -7.43
CA LEU A 40 8.30 -10.74 -7.70
C LEU A 40 9.48 -9.95 -8.29
N THR A 41 10.63 -10.58 -8.55
CA THR A 41 11.85 -9.90 -9.03
C THR A 41 11.86 -9.61 -10.54
N THR A 42 10.89 -10.13 -11.28
CA THR A 42 10.70 -9.83 -12.70
C THR A 42 9.56 -8.83 -12.87
N HIS A 43 8.31 -9.31 -12.95
CA HIS A 43 7.09 -8.50 -13.03
C HIS A 43 5.91 -9.31 -12.49
N GLY A 44 4.96 -8.65 -11.82
CA GLY A 44 3.71 -9.26 -11.36
C GLY A 44 2.50 -8.52 -11.90
N MET A 45 1.40 -9.23 -12.14
CA MET A 45 0.13 -8.64 -12.57
C MET A 45 -1.03 -9.23 -11.76
N ILE A 46 -1.86 -8.36 -11.17
CA ILE A 46 -3.08 -8.75 -10.47
C ILE A 46 -4.28 -8.42 -11.37
N ILE A 47 -5.01 -9.45 -11.80
CA ILE A 47 -6.16 -9.33 -12.71
C ILE A 47 -7.44 -9.78 -12.00
N GLY A 48 -8.54 -9.09 -12.24
CA GLY A 48 -9.84 -9.42 -11.66
C GLY A 48 -10.87 -8.31 -11.86
N MET A 49 -12.15 -8.63 -11.69
CA MET A 49 -13.25 -7.65 -11.77
C MET A 49 -13.29 -6.72 -10.54
N THR A 50 -14.01 -5.60 -10.61
CA THR A 50 -14.21 -4.72 -9.44
C THR A 50 -14.85 -5.51 -8.30
N GLY A 51 -14.38 -5.30 -7.07
CA GLY A 51 -14.84 -6.05 -5.90
C GLY A 51 -14.21 -7.44 -5.73
N SER A 52 -13.38 -7.93 -6.67
CA SER A 52 -12.73 -9.24 -6.55
C SER A 52 -11.54 -9.30 -5.59
N GLY A 53 -11.28 -8.23 -4.83
CA GLY A 53 -10.18 -8.18 -3.87
C GLY A 53 -8.80 -7.80 -4.43
N LYS A 54 -8.67 -7.33 -5.68
CA LYS A 54 -7.38 -6.93 -6.28
C LYS A 54 -6.57 -5.96 -5.40
N THR A 55 -7.21 -4.88 -4.95
CA THR A 55 -6.58 -3.87 -4.11
C THR A 55 -6.20 -4.45 -2.75
N GLY A 56 -7.05 -5.30 -2.16
CA GLY A 56 -6.75 -5.97 -0.90
C GLY A 56 -5.54 -6.90 -1.00
N LEU A 57 -5.45 -7.71 -2.07
CA LEU A 57 -4.28 -8.54 -2.34
C LEU A 57 -3.02 -7.69 -2.54
N GLY A 58 -3.14 -6.58 -3.28
CA GLY A 58 -2.04 -5.63 -3.45
C GLY A 58 -1.55 -5.09 -2.11
N ILE A 59 -2.46 -4.59 -1.26
CA ILE A 59 -2.14 -4.10 0.08
C ILE A 59 -1.46 -5.19 0.92
N ALA A 60 -2.01 -6.41 0.95
CA ALA A 60 -1.39 -7.51 1.68
C ALA A 60 0.05 -7.79 1.20
N LEU A 61 0.28 -7.83 -0.12
CA LEU A 61 1.63 -7.99 -0.69
C LEU A 61 2.58 -6.86 -0.25
N LEU A 62 2.09 -5.62 -0.20
CA LEU A 62 2.90 -4.49 0.28
C LEU A 62 3.23 -4.65 1.77
N GLU A 63 2.25 -4.99 2.61
CA GLU A 63 2.47 -5.21 4.05
C GLU A 63 3.53 -6.30 4.30
N GLU A 64 3.46 -7.43 3.60
CA GLU A 64 4.46 -8.50 3.70
C GLU A 64 5.86 -8.05 3.22
N ALA A 65 5.93 -7.28 2.13
CA ALA A 65 7.19 -6.73 1.65
C ALA A 65 7.81 -5.73 2.65
N LEU A 66 7.00 -4.89 3.29
CA LEU A 66 7.45 -3.95 4.32
C LEU A 66 7.93 -4.67 5.59
N MET A 67 7.31 -5.79 5.95
CA MET A 67 7.76 -6.66 7.06
C MET A 67 9.16 -7.25 6.81
N ASP A 68 9.51 -7.49 5.55
CA ASP A 68 10.85 -7.92 5.11
C ASP A 68 11.83 -6.76 4.83
N ASN A 69 11.46 -5.52 5.17
CA ASN A 69 12.25 -4.29 4.94
C ASN A 69 12.54 -4.02 3.46
N ILE A 70 11.63 -4.42 2.56
CA ILE A 70 11.76 -4.13 1.14
C ILE A 70 11.19 -2.73 0.88
N PRO A 71 11.98 -1.80 0.29
CA PRO A 71 11.49 -0.45 -0.01
C PRO A 71 10.46 -0.48 -1.13
N ILE A 72 9.40 0.32 -0.97
CA ILE A 72 8.26 0.34 -1.89
C ILE A 72 8.04 1.77 -2.40
N LEU A 73 7.93 1.90 -3.72
CA LEU A 73 7.35 3.06 -4.39
C LEU A 73 6.02 2.65 -5.02
N ALA A 74 4.91 3.12 -4.46
CA ALA A 74 3.57 2.85 -4.97
C ALA A 74 3.03 4.07 -5.73
N ILE A 75 2.56 3.85 -6.96
CA ILE A 75 1.87 4.87 -7.77
C ILE A 75 0.38 4.59 -7.67
N ASP A 76 -0.34 5.50 -7.03
CA ASP A 76 -1.75 5.30 -6.68
C ASP A 76 -2.65 6.41 -7.24
N PRO A 77 -3.17 6.25 -8.47
CA PRO A 77 -4.07 7.24 -9.04
C PRO A 77 -5.45 7.26 -8.37
N LYS A 78 -5.80 6.23 -7.57
CA LYS A 78 -7.12 6.13 -6.90
C LYS A 78 -7.10 6.61 -5.45
N GLY A 79 -5.93 6.55 -4.81
CA GLY A 79 -5.75 6.89 -3.39
C GLY A 79 -6.01 5.73 -2.44
N ASP A 80 -6.35 4.54 -2.93
CA ASP A 80 -6.70 3.38 -2.10
C ASP A 80 -5.51 2.78 -1.31
N ILE A 81 -4.28 2.90 -1.82
CA ILE A 81 -3.06 2.38 -1.19
C ILE A 81 -2.74 3.18 0.08
N THR A 82 -3.17 4.45 0.16
CA THR A 82 -2.98 5.28 1.36
C THR A 82 -3.66 4.70 2.61
N ASN A 83 -4.61 3.77 2.44
CA ASN A 83 -5.23 3.01 3.53
C ASN A 83 -4.23 2.21 4.36
N LEU A 84 -3.02 1.91 3.85
CA LEU A 84 -1.91 1.34 4.64
C LEU A 84 -1.60 2.17 5.90
N LEU A 85 -1.83 3.49 5.86
CA LEU A 85 -1.62 4.37 6.99
C LEU A 85 -2.68 4.23 8.10
N LEU A 86 -3.84 3.66 7.78
CA LEU A 86 -4.95 3.37 8.69
C LEU A 86 -4.75 2.03 9.42
N SER A 87 -3.49 1.61 9.58
CA SER A 87 -3.10 0.44 10.35
C SER A 87 -2.83 0.84 11.81
N PHE A 88 -3.71 0.43 12.72
CA PHE A 88 -3.67 0.82 14.14
C PHE A 88 -3.18 -0.34 15.00
N PRO A 89 -1.98 -0.30 15.60
CA PRO A 89 -1.49 -1.40 16.43
C PRO A 89 -2.35 -1.70 17.66
N GLU A 90 -2.90 -0.65 18.29
CA GLU A 90 -3.66 -0.79 19.53
C GLU A 90 -5.16 -0.97 19.28
N GLN A 91 -5.62 -0.72 18.05
CA GLN A 91 -7.02 -0.85 17.62
C GLN A 91 -7.97 -0.09 18.59
N LYS A 92 -7.59 1.12 18.99
CA LYS A 92 -8.36 1.93 19.94
C LYS A 92 -9.49 2.68 19.25
N ALA A 93 -10.64 2.81 19.90
CA ALA A 93 -11.80 3.51 19.34
C ALA A 93 -11.46 4.95 18.90
N GLU A 94 -10.59 5.65 19.64
CA GLU A 94 -10.15 7.01 19.33
C GLU A 94 -9.40 7.11 17.99
N GLU A 95 -8.71 6.05 17.57
CA GLU A 95 -8.00 5.99 16.29
C GLU A 95 -8.97 5.87 15.11
N PHE A 96 -10.11 5.20 15.31
CA PHE A 96 -11.18 5.04 14.30
C PHE A 96 -12.11 6.25 14.22
N LEU A 97 -12.28 6.97 15.33
CA LEU A 97 -13.23 8.09 15.47
C LEU A 97 -13.15 9.14 14.32
N PRO A 98 -11.98 9.54 13.80
CA PRO A 98 -11.90 10.51 12.71
C PRO A 98 -12.37 9.95 11.35
N TRP A 99 -12.38 8.62 11.20
CA TRP A 99 -12.54 7.93 9.92
C TRP A 99 -13.90 7.25 9.77
N ILE A 100 -14.67 7.13 10.84
CA ILE A 100 -16.01 6.53 10.77
C ILE A 100 -17.00 7.41 10.01
N ASN A 101 -17.93 6.74 9.33
CA ASN A 101 -19.06 7.40 8.70
C ASN A 101 -20.15 7.70 9.73
N ARG A 102 -20.48 8.99 9.90
CA ARG A 102 -21.50 9.44 10.84
C ARG A 102 -22.92 9.04 10.44
N GLU A 103 -23.17 8.90 9.14
CA GLU A 103 -24.47 8.48 8.62
C GLU A 103 -24.73 7.00 8.97
N ASP A 104 -23.70 6.15 8.87
CA ASP A 104 -23.80 4.73 9.24
C ASP A 104 -24.03 4.57 10.74
N ALA A 105 -23.36 5.38 11.57
CA ALA A 105 -23.60 5.42 13.01
C ALA A 105 -25.06 5.79 13.33
N ALA A 106 -25.59 6.82 12.66
CA ALA A 106 -26.97 7.28 12.85
C ALA A 106 -27.99 6.23 12.37
N ALA A 107 -27.75 5.56 11.24
CA ALA A 107 -28.60 4.51 10.70
C ALA A 107 -28.71 3.30 11.65
N GLN A 108 -27.66 3.02 12.42
CA GLN A 108 -27.65 1.97 13.44
C GLN A 108 -28.14 2.45 14.83
N GLY A 109 -28.50 3.73 14.97
CA GLY A 109 -28.94 4.31 16.24
C GLY A 109 -27.85 4.39 17.31
N LEU A 110 -26.57 4.39 16.90
CA LEU A 110 -25.41 4.41 17.78
C LEU A 110 -24.84 5.82 17.89
N SER A 111 -24.23 6.13 19.04
CA SER A 111 -23.40 7.33 19.15
C SER A 111 -22.13 7.17 18.31
N ILE A 112 -21.52 8.29 17.92
CA ILE A 112 -20.27 8.30 17.14
C ILE A 112 -19.16 7.55 17.91
N ALA A 113 -19.09 7.70 19.23
CA ALA A 113 -18.10 7.01 20.06
C ALA A 113 -18.37 5.49 20.17
N ASP A 114 -19.64 5.09 20.31
CA ASP A 114 -20.02 3.68 20.36
C ASP A 114 -19.77 2.99 19.02
N TYR A 115 -20.05 3.68 17.91
CA TYR A 115 -19.81 3.17 16.56
C TYR A 115 -18.30 3.01 16.28
N ALA A 116 -17.47 3.97 16.70
CA ALA A 116 -16.02 3.84 16.60
C ALA A 116 -15.49 2.64 17.40
N SER A 117 -16.03 2.42 18.61
CA SER A 117 -15.69 1.26 19.45
C SER A 117 -16.11 -0.07 18.80
N LEU A 118 -17.28 -0.09 18.15
CA LEU A 118 -17.79 -1.25 17.42
C LEU A 118 -16.89 -1.58 16.22
N GLU A 119 -16.52 -0.59 15.42
CA GLU A 119 -15.62 -0.78 14.27
C GLU A 119 -14.24 -1.24 14.74
N ALA A 120 -13.67 -0.63 15.78
CA ALA A 120 -12.39 -1.05 16.34
C ALA A 120 -12.40 -2.53 16.77
N ALA A 121 -13.46 -2.98 17.48
CA ALA A 121 -13.60 -4.37 17.90
C ALA A 121 -13.78 -5.34 16.70
N LYS A 122 -14.52 -4.93 15.68
CA LYS A 122 -14.72 -5.69 14.44
C LYS A 122 -13.41 -5.87 13.68
N TRP A 123 -12.61 -4.82 13.54
CA TRP A 123 -11.29 -4.88 12.91
C TRP A 123 -10.31 -5.73 13.72
N ALA A 124 -10.23 -5.54 15.04
CA ALA A 124 -9.38 -6.34 15.91
C ALA A 124 -9.71 -7.84 15.81
N LYS A 125 -11.01 -8.20 15.79
CA LYS A 125 -11.44 -9.59 15.60
C LYS A 125 -11.07 -10.12 14.22
N GLY A 126 -11.37 -9.37 13.17
CA GLY A 126 -11.10 -9.79 11.79
C GLY A 126 -9.61 -10.02 11.55
N LEU A 127 -8.74 -9.13 12.05
CA LEU A 127 -7.29 -9.27 11.96
C LEU A 127 -6.79 -10.49 12.76
N ALA A 128 -7.31 -10.69 13.98
CA ALA A 128 -6.97 -11.85 14.79
C ALA A 128 -7.36 -13.19 14.13
N ASP A 129 -8.50 -13.23 13.41
CA ASP A 129 -8.92 -14.41 12.65
C ASP A 129 -7.90 -14.80 11.55
N TRP A 130 -7.08 -13.84 11.09
CA TRP A 130 -5.98 -14.00 10.14
C TRP A 130 -4.60 -14.02 10.80
N ARG A 131 -4.53 -14.18 12.12
CA ARG A 131 -3.27 -14.20 12.89
C ARG A 131 -2.47 -12.89 12.79
N ILE A 132 -3.15 -11.79 12.48
CA ILE A 132 -2.58 -10.44 12.47
C ILE A 132 -2.92 -9.79 13.80
N ASP A 133 -1.92 -9.67 14.68
CA ASP A 133 -2.07 -9.01 15.97
C ASP A 133 -1.47 -7.60 15.97
N GLY A 134 -1.73 -6.85 17.05
CA GLY A 134 -1.20 -5.50 17.20
C GLY A 134 0.33 -5.44 17.21
N ALA A 135 0.99 -6.48 17.70
CA ALA A 135 2.45 -6.55 17.72
C ALA A 135 3.03 -6.66 16.30
N ARG A 136 2.40 -7.44 15.42
CA ARG A 136 2.75 -7.55 14.00
C ARG A 136 2.57 -6.22 13.28
N ILE A 137 1.41 -5.57 13.47
CA ILE A 137 1.14 -4.25 12.87
C ILE A 137 2.18 -3.23 13.35
N LYS A 138 2.50 -3.24 14.64
CA LYS A 138 3.54 -2.37 15.21
C LYS A 138 4.91 -2.62 14.56
N LYS A 139 5.32 -3.89 14.45
CA LYS A 139 6.59 -4.29 13.80
C LYS A 139 6.68 -3.75 12.37
N MET A 140 5.61 -3.90 11.57
CA MET A 140 5.56 -3.36 10.21
C MET A 140 5.70 -1.83 10.19
N ARG A 141 5.03 -1.12 11.12
CA ARG A 141 5.09 0.33 11.17
C ARG A 141 6.44 0.87 11.63
N GLU A 142 7.18 0.10 12.40
CA GLU A 142 8.52 0.44 12.88
C GLU A 142 9.63 0.03 11.89
N SER A 143 9.37 -0.85 10.93
CA SER A 143 10.37 -1.31 9.95
C SER A 143 10.64 -0.30 8.83
N VAL A 144 9.67 0.57 8.52
CA VAL A 144 9.71 1.46 7.35
C VAL A 144 9.03 2.79 7.63
N ASP A 145 9.56 3.86 7.03
CA ASP A 145 8.93 5.17 7.03
C ASP A 145 7.88 5.26 5.91
N PHE A 146 6.68 5.72 6.25
CA PHE A 146 5.64 5.98 5.26
C PHE A 146 5.60 7.46 4.89
N THR A 147 5.74 7.77 3.60
CA THR A 147 5.65 9.14 3.08
C THR A 147 4.67 9.19 1.90
N ILE A 148 3.65 10.03 1.99
CA ILE A 148 2.73 10.30 0.87
C ILE A 148 3.26 11.51 0.09
N TYR A 149 3.52 11.30 -1.19
CA TYR A 149 3.87 12.34 -2.13
C TYR A 149 2.66 12.73 -2.97
N THR A 150 2.31 14.01 -3.00
CA THR A 150 1.13 14.51 -3.73
C THR A 150 1.52 15.59 -4.73
N PRO A 151 1.73 15.24 -6.02
CA PRO A 151 1.87 16.23 -7.08
C PRO A 151 0.63 17.14 -7.15
N GLY A 152 0.82 18.46 -7.20
CA GLY A 152 -0.28 19.42 -7.35
C GLY A 152 -1.19 19.61 -6.12
N SER A 153 -0.97 18.91 -5.01
CA SER A 153 -1.74 19.05 -3.77
C SER A 153 -0.81 19.31 -2.58
N SER A 154 -1.34 19.97 -1.54
CA SER A 154 -0.64 20.18 -0.26
C SER A 154 -1.06 19.19 0.83
N ALA A 155 -1.81 18.14 0.49
CA ALA A 155 -2.27 17.13 1.44
C ALA A 155 -1.14 16.21 1.93
N GLY A 156 -0.09 16.01 1.12
CA GLY A 156 1.14 15.30 1.50
C GLY A 156 2.40 16.10 1.14
N VAL A 157 3.52 15.39 0.99
CA VAL A 157 4.78 15.99 0.54
C VAL A 157 4.64 16.40 -0.92
N LYS A 158 4.78 17.70 -1.18
CA LYS A 158 4.69 18.23 -2.54
C LYS A 158 5.80 17.69 -3.41
N VAL A 159 5.44 17.28 -4.62
CA VAL A 159 6.40 16.93 -5.66
C VAL A 159 6.56 18.10 -6.62
N ASN A 160 7.80 18.54 -6.82
CA ASN A 160 8.12 19.48 -7.88
C ASN A 160 8.17 18.74 -9.22
N VAL A 161 7.14 18.91 -10.04
CA VAL A 161 7.00 18.23 -11.34
C VAL A 161 7.99 18.79 -12.39
N LEU A 162 8.32 20.08 -12.32
CA LEU A 162 9.25 20.72 -13.26
C LEU A 162 10.72 20.34 -13.01
N GLY A 163 11.03 19.74 -11.86
CA GLY A 163 12.40 19.49 -11.44
C GLY A 163 13.20 20.80 -11.31
N SER A 164 14.52 20.69 -11.44
CA SER A 164 15.45 21.82 -11.41
C SER A 164 15.93 22.15 -12.81
N PHE A 165 15.79 23.40 -13.25
CA PHE A 165 16.36 23.92 -14.51
C PHE A 165 17.86 24.18 -14.46
N ARG A 166 18.54 23.76 -13.40
CA ARG A 166 20.00 23.85 -13.32
C ARG A 166 20.62 22.96 -14.40
N CYS A 167 21.71 23.44 -14.98
CA CYS A 167 22.55 22.63 -15.87
C CYS A 167 22.87 21.30 -15.17
N PRO A 168 22.62 20.15 -15.81
CA PRO A 168 22.96 18.87 -15.22
C PRO A 168 24.49 18.72 -15.09
N GLY A 169 24.95 17.86 -14.18
CA GLY A 169 26.39 17.68 -13.93
C GLY A 169 27.11 16.99 -15.09
N ASP A 170 28.44 16.99 -15.04
CA ASP A 170 29.34 16.54 -16.12
C ASP A 170 28.99 15.16 -16.69
N ARG A 171 28.55 14.22 -15.84
CA ARG A 171 28.15 12.87 -16.26
C ARG A 171 27.03 12.87 -17.32
N ILE A 172 26.09 13.80 -17.24
CA ILE A 172 24.98 13.92 -18.19
C ILE A 172 25.41 14.79 -19.37
N THR A 173 26.11 15.90 -19.13
CA THR A 173 26.50 16.83 -20.22
C THR A 173 27.59 16.25 -21.14
N SER A 174 28.40 15.30 -20.67
CA SER A 174 29.40 14.60 -21.49
C SER A 174 28.81 13.50 -22.37
N ASP A 175 27.59 13.05 -22.09
CA ASP A 175 26.88 12.01 -22.85
C ASP A 175 25.78 12.66 -23.67
N ASN A 176 25.96 12.68 -24.99
CA ASN A 176 25.05 13.39 -25.89
C ASN A 176 23.62 12.81 -25.87
N GLU A 177 23.46 11.51 -25.65
CA GLU A 177 22.14 10.86 -25.62
C GLU A 177 21.40 11.24 -24.35
N LEU A 178 22.06 11.11 -23.18
CA LEU A 178 21.48 11.53 -21.90
C LEU A 178 21.20 13.03 -21.85
N PHE A 179 22.05 13.85 -22.48
CA PHE A 179 21.85 15.29 -22.52
C PHE A 179 20.65 15.69 -23.38
N LEU A 180 20.51 15.10 -24.58
CA LEU A 180 19.35 15.34 -25.46
C LEU A 180 18.06 14.84 -24.82
N GLU A 181 18.07 13.64 -24.23
CA GLU A 181 16.93 13.08 -23.50
C GLU A 181 16.49 14.04 -22.38
N LYS A 182 17.45 14.60 -21.62
CA LYS A 182 17.15 15.58 -20.55
C LYS A 182 16.52 16.85 -21.10
N ILE A 183 17.03 17.39 -22.21
CA ILE A 183 16.49 18.60 -22.85
C ILE A 183 15.05 18.33 -23.34
N GLN A 184 14.85 17.24 -24.08
CA GLN A 184 13.55 16.85 -24.62
C GLN A 184 12.53 16.66 -23.49
N ASN A 185 12.86 15.87 -22.47
CA ASN A 185 11.98 15.67 -21.32
C ASN A 185 11.62 16.98 -20.61
N THR A 186 12.58 17.90 -20.45
CA THR A 186 12.34 19.22 -19.81
C THR A 186 11.42 20.09 -20.67
N ALA A 187 11.65 20.14 -21.99
CA ALA A 187 10.83 20.90 -22.93
C ALA A 187 9.41 20.34 -23.01
N SER A 188 9.25 19.02 -23.17
CA SER A 188 7.94 18.36 -23.22
C SER A 188 7.16 18.52 -21.92
N THR A 189 7.82 18.47 -20.75
CA THR A 189 7.18 18.73 -19.45
C THR A 189 6.67 20.18 -19.37
N LEU A 190 7.47 21.15 -19.81
CA LEU A 190 7.07 22.56 -19.86
C LEU A 190 5.86 22.78 -20.79
N LEU A 191 5.89 22.21 -21.99
CA LEU A 191 4.79 22.31 -22.95
C LEU A 191 3.52 21.62 -22.41
N SER A 192 3.66 20.44 -21.81
CA SER A 192 2.53 19.72 -21.19
C SER A 192 1.87 20.53 -20.07
N LEU A 193 2.66 21.22 -19.23
CA LEU A 193 2.11 22.10 -18.18
C LEU A 193 1.39 23.33 -18.74
N LEU A 194 1.70 23.74 -19.97
CA LEU A 194 0.98 24.78 -20.71
C LEU A 194 -0.23 24.23 -21.49
N ASN A 195 -0.56 22.94 -21.34
CA ASN A 195 -1.55 22.22 -22.16
C ASN A 195 -1.25 22.30 -23.67
N ILE A 196 0.02 22.35 -24.04
CA ILE A 196 0.49 22.25 -25.43
C ILE A 196 0.92 20.80 -25.66
N GLU A 197 0.28 20.10 -26.59
CA GLU A 197 0.71 18.77 -27.01
C GLU A 197 2.10 18.87 -27.65
N SER A 198 3.08 18.18 -27.07
CA SER A 198 4.40 17.98 -27.65
C SER A 198 4.58 16.51 -27.95
N ASP A 199 4.91 16.16 -29.18
CA ASP A 199 5.35 14.80 -29.52
C ASP A 199 6.84 14.67 -29.14
N PRO A 200 7.19 13.85 -28.14
CA PRO A 200 8.57 13.69 -27.70
C PRO A 200 9.44 12.89 -28.69
N LEU A 201 8.86 12.35 -29.78
CA LEU A 201 9.54 11.54 -30.79
C LEU A 201 9.65 12.21 -32.17
N SER A 202 9.21 13.47 -32.30
CA SER A 202 9.32 14.27 -33.53
C SER A 202 10.71 14.91 -33.71
#